data_AF-A0A433GYJ5-F1
#
_entry.id   AF-A0A433GYJ5-F1
#
_cell.length_a   1.000
_cell.length_b   1.000
_cell.length_c   1.000
_cell.angle_alpha   90.00
_cell.angle_beta   90.00
_cell.angle_gamma   90.00
#
_symmetry.space_group_name_H-M   'P 1'
#
loop_
_entity.id
_entity.type
_entity.pdbx_description
1 polymer ?
#
loop_
_entity_poly.entity_id
_entity_poly.type
_entity_poly.pdbx_seq_one_letter_code
_entity_poly.pdbx_strand_id
1 'polypeptide(L)' 'MTQHFVSRHKVAVALGMTPAAIQQRHNAGTMPQPDAILHGSKGSEWFGWKRETIEEWAPKIRRTADWTRSAT' A
#
# COMPACT_ATOMS: atom_id res chain seq x y z
N MET A 1 5.42 -9.15 18.53
CA MET A 1 5.48 -9.17 17.05
C MET A 1 5.37 -7.74 16.56
N THR A 2 6.40 -7.22 15.89
CA THR A 2 6.37 -5.85 15.34
C THR A 2 5.44 -5.83 14.14
N GLN A 3 4.31 -5.15 14.24
CA GLN A 3 3.40 -4.98 13.10
C GLN A 3 4.05 -4.02 12.09
N HIS A 4 4.49 -4.55 10.95
CA HIS A 4 5.13 -3.76 9.90
C HIS A 4 4.08 -3.30 8.90
N PHE A 5 3.61 -2.06 9.05
CA PHE A 5 2.78 -1.41 8.03
C PHE A 5 3.63 -1.02 6.81
N VAL A 6 3.12 -1.26 5.62
CA VAL A 6 3.71 -0.85 4.35
C VAL A 6 3.07 0.45 3.88
N SER A 7 3.90 1.38 3.41
CA SER A 7 3.45 2.65 2.85
C SER A 7 2.91 2.47 1.43
N ARG A 8 2.14 3.45 0.97
CA ARG A 8 1.66 3.55 -0.43
C ARG A 8 2.76 3.29 -1.47
N HIS A 9 3.96 3.82 -1.25
CA HIS A 9 5.10 3.61 -2.14
C HIS A 9 5.52 2.14 -2.20
N LYS A 10 5.63 1.46 -1.06
CA LYS A 10 5.96 0.03 -1.04
C LYS A 10 4.88 -0.83 -1.70
N VAL A 11 3.61 -0.51 -1.46
CA VAL A 11 2.48 -1.18 -2.13
C VAL A 11 2.57 -1.02 -3.65
N ALA A 12 2.83 0.20 -4.11
CA ALA A 12 2.98 0.49 -5.53
C ALA A 12 4.11 -0.32 -6.17
N VAL A 13 5.29 -0.33 -5.55
CA VAL A 13 6.45 -1.12 -6.01
C VAL A 13 6.09 -2.60 -6.07
N ALA A 14 5.51 -3.15 -5.00
CA ALA A 14 5.18 -4.57 -4.92
C ALA A 14 4.20 -5.01 -6.01
N LEU A 15 3.25 -4.14 -6.39
CA LEU A 15 2.26 -4.44 -7.42
C LEU A 15 2.73 -4.07 -8.85
N GLY A 16 3.93 -3.49 -8.98
CA GLY A 16 4.41 -2.95 -10.25
C GLY A 16 3.57 -1.78 -10.77
N MET A 17 3.11 -0.93 -9.85
CA MET A 17 2.26 0.22 -10.10
C MET A 17 2.97 1.52 -9.68
N THR A 18 2.43 2.65 -10.11
CA THR A 18 2.89 3.96 -9.63
C THR A 18 2.20 4.32 -8.31
N PRO A 19 2.86 5.09 -7.42
CA PRO A 19 2.23 5.59 -6.20
C PRO A 19 0.95 6.38 -6.46
N ALA A 20 0.89 7.10 -7.59
CA ALA A 20 -0.30 7.83 -8.03
C ALA A 20 -1.47 6.91 -8.35
N ALA A 21 -1.23 5.74 -8.98
CA ALA A 21 -2.28 4.77 -9.25
C ALA A 21 -2.86 4.17 -7.96
N ILE A 22 -2.01 3.92 -6.95
CA ILE A 22 -2.48 3.48 -5.62
C ILE A 22 -3.31 4.60 -4.95
N GLN A 23 -2.86 5.86 -5.05
CA GLN A 23 -3.64 6.99 -4.52
C GLN A 23 -5.01 7.12 -5.19
N GLN A 24 -5.09 6.98 -6.52
CA GLN A 24 -6.39 7.03 -7.22
C GLN A 24 -7.31 5.90 -6.75
N ARG A 25 -6.80 4.68 -6.58
CA ARG A 25 -7.60 3.54 -6.12
C ARG A 25 -8.11 3.71 -4.70
N HIS A 26 -7.29 4.29 -3.82
CA HIS A 26 -7.68 4.68 -2.48
C HIS A 26 -8.81 5.73 -2.50
N ASN A 27 -8.62 6.82 -3.26
CA ASN A 27 -9.63 7.88 -3.38
C ASN A 27 -10.94 7.38 -4.02
N ALA A 28 -10.85 6.42 -4.94
CA ALA A 28 -11.99 5.78 -5.57
C ALA A 28 -12.67 4.72 -4.67
N GLY A 29 -12.15 4.43 -3.47
CA GLY A 29 -12.70 3.40 -2.58
C GLY A 29 -12.55 1.96 -3.12
N THR A 30 -11.70 1.75 -4.13
CA THR A 30 -11.48 0.43 -4.75
C THR A 30 -10.35 -0.36 -4.11
N MET A 31 -9.56 0.30 -3.26
CA MET A 31 -8.51 -0.29 -2.42
C MET A 31 -9.03 -0.48 -1.00
N PRO A 32 -8.57 -1.51 -0.25
CA PRO A 32 -8.86 -1.63 1.17
C PRO A 32 -8.48 -0.36 1.93
N GLN A 33 -9.27 -0.08 2.97
CA GLN A 33 -8.97 0.97 3.93
C GLN A 33 -7.58 0.73 4.55
N PRO A 34 -6.84 1.79 4.87
CA PRO A 34 -5.56 1.65 5.55
C PRO A 34 -5.75 1.04 6.94
N ASP A 35 -4.92 0.05 7.28
CA ASP A 35 -4.89 -0.57 8.60
C ASP A 35 -4.38 0.39 9.69
N ALA A 36 -3.57 1.37 9.30
CA ALA A 36 -3.06 2.41 10.19
C ALA A 36 -2.90 3.74 9.45
N ILE A 37 -3.16 4.83 10.16
CA ILE A 37 -2.77 6.18 9.76
C ILE A 37 -1.55 6.54 10.61
N LEU A 38 -0.40 6.70 9.96
CA LEU A 38 0.87 7.01 10.60
C LEU A 38 1.14 8.51 10.46
N HIS A 39 1.29 9.20 11.58
CA HIS A 39 1.62 10.62 11.60
C HIS A 39 3.15 10.79 11.54
N GLY A 40 3.64 11.37 10.44
CA GLY A 40 5.04 11.75 10.29
C GLY A 40 5.39 13.02 11.06
N SER A 41 6.69 13.26 11.29
CA SER A 41 7.21 14.34 12.15
C SER A 41 6.88 15.78 11.73
N LYS A 42 6.19 16.01 10.62
CA LYS A 42 5.79 17.34 10.12
C LYS A 42 4.29 17.44 9.78
N GLY A 43 3.44 16.66 10.46
CA GLY A 43 2.00 16.66 10.22
C GLY A 43 1.59 15.98 8.89
N SER A 44 2.51 15.29 8.22
CA SER A 44 2.17 14.46 7.06
C SER A 44 1.58 13.15 7.54
N GLU A 45 0.34 12.87 7.16
CA GLU A 45 -0.30 11.58 7.38
C GLU A 45 0.10 10.61 6.28
N TRP A 46 0.52 9.41 6.68
CA TRP A 46 0.87 8.32 5.77
C TRP A 46 -0.04 7.14 6.05
N PHE A 47 -0.71 6.68 5.01
CA PHE A 47 -1.49 5.47 5.05
C PHE A 47 -0.59 4.24 5.09
N GLY A 48 -0.82 3.39 6.08
CA GLY A 48 -0.14 2.12 6.29
C GLY A 48 -1.12 0.96 6.09
N TRP A 49 -0.73 0.01 5.24
CA TRP A 49 -1.46 -1.25 5.05
C TRP A 49 -0.64 -2.41 5.61
N LYS A 50 -1.29 -3.48 6.04
CA LYS A 50 -0.60 -4.75 6.25
C LYS A 50 -0.31 -5.40 4.89
N ARG A 51 0.72 -6.25 4.85
CA ARG A 51 1.04 -7.01 3.63
C ARG A 51 -0.10 -7.96 3.25
N GLU A 52 -0.65 -8.66 4.24
CA GLU A 52 -1.78 -9.58 4.08
C GLU A 52 -2.99 -8.89 3.43
N THR A 53 -3.37 -7.70 3.90
CA THR A 53 -4.47 -6.90 3.35
C THR A 53 -4.28 -6.62 1.85
N ILE A 54 -3.05 -6.33 1.43
CA ILE A 54 -2.71 -6.08 0.03
C ILE A 54 -2.63 -7.38 -0.76
N GLU A 55 -2.12 -8.46 -0.19
CA GLU A 55 -2.04 -9.78 -0.83
C GLU A 55 -3.43 -10.34 -1.13
N GLU A 56 -4.40 -10.15 -0.23
CA GLU A 56 -5.80 -10.51 -0.44
C GLU A 56 -6.51 -9.63 -1.48
N TRP A 57 -6.09 -8.36 -1.59
CA TRP A 57 -6.68 -7.41 -2.53
C TRP A 57 -6.07 -7.47 -3.93
N ALA A 58 -4.76 -7.68 -4.05
CA ALA A 58 -4.03 -7.74 -5.31
C ALA A 58 -4.68 -8.62 -6.40
N PRO A 59 -5.16 -9.85 -6.13
CA PRO A 59 -5.81 -10.67 -7.14
C PRO A 59 -7.11 -10.06 -7.68
N LYS A 60 -7.82 -9.23 -6.88
CA LYS A 60 -9.04 -8.52 -7.32
C LYS A 60 -8.77 -7.53 -8.45
N ILE A 61 -7.53 -7.04 -8.58
CA ILE A 61 -7.08 -6.17 -9.67
C ILE A 61 -6.18 -6.90 -10.68
N ARG A 62 -6.19 -8.25 -10.68
CA ARG A 62 -5.35 -9.11 -11.53
C ARG A 62 -3.85 -8.83 -11.36
N ARG A 63 -3.40 -8.62 -10.12
CA ARG A 63 -1.99 -8.41 -9.75
C ARG A 63 -1.57 -9.39 -8.65
N THR A 64 -0.26 -9.52 -8.48
CA THR A 64 0.37 -10.24 -7.38
C THR A 64 1.33 -9.27 -6.70
N ALA A 65 1.33 -9.25 -5.36
CA ALA A 65 2.26 -8.41 -4.60
C ALA A 65 3.61 -9.11 -4.49
N ASP A 66 4.65 -8.53 -5.10
CA ASP A 66 6.04 -8.96 -4.95
C ASP A 66 6.77 -8.04 -3.97
N TRP A 67 6.90 -8.47 -2.72
CA TRP A 67 7.57 -7.67 -1.67
C TRP A 67 9.10 -7.71 -1.73
N THR A 68 9.69 -8.49 -2.63
CA THR A 68 11.15 -8.52 -2.86
C THR A 68 11.58 -7.40 -3.81
N ARG A 69 10.62 -6.88 -4.58
CA ARG A 69 10.85 -5.78 -5.50
C ARG A 69 11.27 -4.52 -4.75
N SER A 70 12.37 -3.93 -5.22
CA SER A 70 12.89 -2.65 -4.75
C SER A 70 12.61 -1.57 -5.78
N ALA A 71 12.28 -0.35 -5.34
CA ALA A 71 12.31 0.81 -6.24
C ALA A 71 13.76 1.02 -6.65
N THR A 72 14.06 0.92 -7.94
CA THR A 72 15.37 1.27 -8.52
C THR A 72 15.51 2.78 -8.58
#